data_AF-A0A2E0XPU0-F1
#
_entry.id   AF-A0A2E0XPU0-F1
#
_cell.length_a   1.000
_cell.length_b   1.000
_cell.length_c   1.000
_cell.angle_alpha   90.00
_cell.angle_beta   90.00
_cell.angle_gamma   90.00
#
_symmetry.space_group_name_H-M   'P 1'
#
loop_
_entity.id
_entity.type
_entity.pdbx_description
1 polymer ?
#
loop_
_entity_poly.entity_id
_entity_poly.type
_entity_poly.pdbx_seq_one_letter_code
_entity_poly.pdbx_strand_id
1 'polypeptide(L)'
;MDHYLIDQMNDVRLKLHPPQPREVVLRFNQSSEGLYSGYETILKDNDRFRFYYRVLAEAKHDLDTEVTHVSESEDGIHWARPKLGIYEIHGSKENNVVLARNRSCHNLALVIDANPNYLPDQRYKALGGAGKPGLLAFASSDGLHWKQIRDEPVITQGAFDSQNNVFWSVSGKQHVFYFRILHQGVRWIACTTSEDFIHWTDPVS
;
A
#
# COMPACT_ATOMS: atom_id res chain seq x y z
N MET A 1 2.18 21.92 -17.59
CA MET A 1 1.09 21.06 -18.12
C MET A 1 1.62 20.45 -19.38
N ASP A 2 1.51 19.14 -19.51
CA ASP A 2 1.90 18.44 -20.72
C ASP A 2 0.64 18.23 -21.60
N HIS A 3 0.73 18.60 -22.87
CA HIS A 3 -0.35 18.53 -23.85
C HIS A 3 -0.29 17.26 -24.72
N TYR A 4 0.72 16.40 -24.53
CA TYR A 4 1.03 15.28 -25.43
C TYR A 4 -0.08 14.22 -25.53
N LEU A 5 -0.98 14.14 -24.55
CA LEU A 5 -2.09 13.17 -24.51
C LEU A 5 -3.46 13.78 -24.85
N ILE A 6 -3.51 15.03 -25.34
CA ILE A 6 -4.75 15.74 -25.60
C ILE A 6 -4.90 15.96 -27.10
N ASP A 7 -5.76 15.18 -27.73
CA ASP A 7 -6.07 15.29 -29.15
C ASP A 7 -6.92 16.55 -29.44
N GLN A 8 -7.95 16.81 -28.61
CA GLN A 8 -8.77 18.03 -28.74
C GLN A 8 -9.39 18.46 -27.39
N MET A 9 -9.54 19.78 -27.18
CA MET A 9 -10.29 20.39 -26.06
C MET A 9 -11.33 21.35 -26.62
N ASN A 10 -12.62 21.02 -26.45
CA ASN A 10 -13.74 21.90 -26.84
C ASN A 10 -14.41 22.44 -25.57
N ASP A 11 -14.34 23.76 -25.35
CA ASP A 11 -14.93 24.47 -24.21
C ASP A 11 -14.55 23.93 -22.81
N VAL A 12 -13.43 23.21 -22.71
CA VAL A 12 -12.86 22.74 -21.44
C VAL A 12 -11.48 23.33 -21.24
N ARG A 13 -11.04 23.45 -19.98
CA ARG A 13 -9.69 23.86 -19.62
C ARG A 13 -9.10 22.89 -18.61
N LEU A 14 -7.82 22.58 -18.77
CA LEU A 14 -7.07 21.93 -17.70
C LEU A 14 -6.89 22.93 -16.56
N LYS A 15 -7.16 22.48 -15.33
CA LYS A 15 -6.95 23.28 -14.12
C LYS A 15 -6.15 22.44 -13.13
N LEU A 16 -5.00 22.96 -12.70
CA LEU A 16 -4.30 22.39 -11.56
C LEU A 16 -5.11 22.71 -10.31
N HIS A 17 -5.58 21.68 -9.59
CA HIS A 17 -6.26 21.88 -8.32
C HIS A 17 -5.19 22.04 -7.23
N PRO A 18 -5.07 23.21 -6.58
CA PRO A 18 -4.17 23.33 -5.45
C PRO A 18 -4.71 22.45 -4.30
N PRO A 19 -3.85 21.69 -3.61
CA PRO A 19 -4.26 21.00 -2.40
C PRO A 19 -4.75 22.06 -1.40
N GLN A 20 -5.95 21.87 -0.87
CA GLN A 20 -6.47 22.70 0.22
C GLN A 20 -6.14 22.00 1.53
N PRO A 21 -5.30 22.58 2.40
CA PRO A 21 -5.11 22.06 3.74
C PRO A 21 -6.45 21.93 4.46
N ARG A 22 -6.66 20.79 5.11
CA ARG A 22 -7.83 20.49 5.94
C ARG A 22 -7.37 20.19 7.36
N GLU A 23 -8.33 19.87 8.22
CA GLU A 23 -8.11 19.41 9.58
C GLU A 23 -7.15 18.20 9.65
N VAL A 24 -6.44 18.09 10.78
CA VAL A 24 -5.63 16.91 11.07
C VAL A 24 -6.56 15.80 11.54
N VAL A 25 -6.80 14.80 10.69
CA VAL A 25 -7.73 13.69 10.96
C VAL A 25 -7.10 12.53 11.74
N LEU A 26 -5.78 12.36 11.65
CA LEU A 26 -5.05 11.31 12.36
C LEU A 26 -3.66 11.82 12.76
N ARG A 27 -3.27 11.58 14.01
CA ARG A 27 -1.90 11.81 14.51
C ARG A 27 -1.33 10.49 14.98
N PHE A 28 -0.07 10.21 14.64
CA PHE A 28 0.66 9.06 15.16
C PHE A 28 1.20 9.38 16.56
N ASN A 29 0.35 9.22 17.58
CA ASN A 29 0.62 9.65 18.95
C ASN A 29 0.22 8.61 20.00
N GLN A 30 -0.16 7.40 19.59
CA GLN A 30 -0.29 6.27 20.51
C GLN A 30 1.09 5.84 21.01
N SER A 31 1.14 5.21 22.18
CA SER A 31 2.41 4.68 22.73
C SER A 31 3.03 3.60 21.85
N SER A 32 2.22 2.87 21.09
CA SER A 32 2.68 1.89 20.10
C SER A 32 3.13 2.53 18.79
N GLU A 33 2.79 3.80 18.54
CA GLU A 33 3.14 4.53 17.32
C GLU A 33 4.46 5.28 17.52
N GLY A 34 5.41 5.09 16.60
CA GLY A 34 6.75 5.69 16.67
C GLY A 34 6.89 6.96 15.87
N LEU A 35 8.03 7.65 16.07
CA LEU A 35 8.45 8.83 15.30
C LEU A 35 8.55 8.58 13.79
N TYR A 36 8.70 7.33 13.37
CA TYR A 36 8.91 6.94 11.97
C TYR A 36 7.68 6.26 11.36
N SER A 37 6.49 6.53 11.91
CA SER A 37 5.23 6.07 11.35
C SER A 37 4.88 6.85 10.08
N GLY A 38 4.37 6.16 9.06
CA GLY A 38 4.01 6.76 7.78
C GLY A 38 3.70 5.70 6.72
N TYR A 39 3.96 6.02 5.45
CA TYR A 39 3.61 5.16 4.31
C TYR A 39 2.13 4.81 4.28
N GLU A 40 1.34 5.88 4.19
CA GLU A 40 -0.09 5.86 4.40
C GLU A 40 -0.82 5.41 3.13
N THR A 41 -1.74 4.46 3.28
CA THR A 41 -2.67 4.06 2.22
C THR A 41 -4.08 4.15 2.75
N ILE A 42 -4.92 5.00 2.15
CA ILE A 42 -6.34 5.10 2.49
C ILE A 42 -7.15 4.41 1.40
N LEU A 43 -7.93 3.41 1.80
CA LEU A 43 -8.85 2.67 0.93
C LEU A 43 -10.29 2.97 1.35
N LYS A 44 -11.13 3.35 0.39
CA LYS A 44 -12.58 3.43 0.60
C LYS A 44 -13.21 2.10 0.22
N ASP A 45 -13.72 1.40 1.21
CA ASP A 45 -14.46 0.15 1.08
C ASP A 45 -15.94 0.38 1.39
N ASN A 46 -16.76 0.58 0.36
CA ASN A 46 -18.19 0.89 0.48
C ASN A 46 -18.45 2.13 1.37
N ASP A 47 -19.05 1.91 2.53
CA ASP A 47 -19.42 2.87 3.56
C ASP A 47 -18.32 3.10 4.61
N ARG A 48 -17.18 2.41 4.48
CA ARG A 48 -16.05 2.51 5.42
C ARG A 48 -14.77 2.93 4.71
N PHE A 49 -13.96 3.71 5.39
CA PHE A 49 -12.60 4.03 5.04
C PHE A 49 -11.63 3.25 5.92
N ARG A 50 -10.51 2.85 5.34
CA ARG A 50 -9.42 2.20 6.05
C ARG A 50 -8.11 2.89 5.75
N PHE A 51 -7.43 3.27 6.82
CA PHE A 51 -6.14 3.94 6.79
C PHE A 51 -5.09 2.94 7.26
N TYR A 52 -4.35 2.39 6.32
CA TYR A 52 -3.19 1.56 6.59
C TYR A 52 -1.95 2.43 6.70
N TYR A 53 -1.08 2.11 7.64
CA TYR A 53 0.17 2.84 7.84
C TYR A 53 1.21 1.93 8.47
N ARG A 54 2.46 2.15 8.08
CA ARG A 54 3.61 1.56 8.74
C ARG A 54 3.83 2.27 10.06
N VAL A 55 4.12 1.47 11.08
CA VAL A 55 4.66 1.95 12.35
C VAL A 55 6.06 1.38 12.51
N LEU A 56 6.98 2.27 12.87
CA LEU A 56 8.36 1.96 13.19
C LEU A 56 8.70 2.70 14.49
N ALA A 57 8.56 1.98 15.62
CA ALA A 57 8.71 2.53 16.97
C ALA A 57 10.15 3.01 17.25
N GLU A 58 11.12 2.24 16.78
CA GLU A 58 12.55 2.50 16.90
C GLU A 58 13.16 2.63 15.50
N ALA A 59 14.22 3.44 15.31
CA ALA A 59 14.88 3.63 14.01
C ALA A 59 15.71 2.41 13.56
N LYS A 60 15.10 1.22 13.57
CA LYS A 60 15.73 -0.07 13.34
C LYS A 60 14.86 -0.88 12.39
N HIS A 61 15.38 -1.21 11.22
CA HIS A 61 14.68 -1.99 10.21
C HIS A 61 14.88 -3.49 10.46
N ASP A 62 14.02 -4.09 11.27
CA ASP A 62 13.97 -5.55 11.46
C ASP A 62 12.51 -6.06 11.48
N LEU A 63 12.35 -7.38 11.53
CA LEU A 63 11.05 -8.03 11.44
C LEU A 63 10.15 -7.74 12.65
N ASP A 64 10.73 -7.43 13.80
CA ASP A 64 10.02 -7.28 15.06
C ASP A 64 9.64 -5.82 15.35
N THR A 65 10.34 -4.86 14.74
CA THR A 65 10.11 -3.42 14.94
C THR A 65 9.16 -2.79 13.93
N GLU A 66 9.08 -3.33 12.71
CA GLU A 66 8.20 -2.81 11.67
C GLU A 66 6.88 -3.58 11.63
N VAL A 67 5.78 -2.84 11.79
CA VAL A 67 4.43 -3.39 11.76
C VAL A 67 3.51 -2.51 10.91
N THR A 68 2.48 -3.12 10.31
CA THR A 68 1.43 -2.40 9.59
C THR A 68 0.19 -2.32 10.47
N HIS A 69 -0.28 -1.11 10.70
CA HIS A 69 -1.50 -0.82 11.43
C HIS A 69 -2.65 -0.46 10.48
N VAL A 70 -3.88 -0.54 10.98
CA VAL A 70 -5.07 -0.01 10.31
C VAL A 70 -5.91 0.85 11.26
N SER A 71 -6.41 1.98 10.78
CA SER A 71 -7.51 2.72 11.42
C SER A 71 -8.73 2.69 10.51
N GLU A 72 -9.93 2.73 11.09
CA GLU A 72 -11.19 2.72 10.34
C GLU A 72 -11.98 4.01 10.59
N SER A 73 -12.77 4.42 9.60
CA SER A 73 -13.64 5.60 9.68
C SER A 73 -14.87 5.41 8.79
N GLU A 74 -16.01 5.98 9.16
CA GLU A 74 -17.23 5.99 8.32
C GLU A 74 -17.32 7.25 7.45
N ASP A 75 -16.65 8.34 7.85
CA ASP A 75 -16.76 9.65 7.20
C ASP A 75 -15.42 10.17 6.63
N GLY A 76 -14.32 9.46 6.87
CA GLY A 76 -12.97 9.85 6.47
C GLY A 76 -12.36 10.97 7.32
N ILE A 77 -13.07 11.43 8.36
CA ILE A 77 -12.69 12.54 9.24
C ILE A 77 -12.38 12.03 10.65
N HIS A 78 -13.26 11.18 11.19
CA HIS A 78 -13.11 10.59 12.53
C HIS A 78 -12.61 9.17 12.44
N TRP A 79 -11.43 8.91 12.99
CA TRP A 79 -10.74 7.63 12.85
C TRP A 79 -10.64 6.87 14.17
N ALA A 80 -11.07 5.60 14.16
CA ALA A 80 -10.95 4.67 15.26
C ALA A 80 -9.79 3.68 15.00
N ARG A 81 -9.07 3.33 16.06
CA ARG A 81 -8.05 2.27 16.04
C ARG A 81 -8.65 1.01 16.69
N PRO A 82 -9.13 0.04 15.92
CA PRO A 82 -9.78 -1.14 16.49
C PRO A 82 -8.77 -2.01 17.26
N LYS A 83 -9.18 -2.57 18.40
CA LYS A 83 -8.39 -3.58 19.11
C LYS A 83 -8.58 -4.94 18.42
N LEU A 84 -7.72 -5.26 17.45
CA LEU A 84 -7.85 -6.43 16.59
C LEU A 84 -7.40 -7.73 17.24
N GLY A 85 -6.35 -7.69 18.07
CA GLY A 85 -5.84 -8.89 18.75
C GLY A 85 -5.23 -9.96 17.85
N ILE A 86 -4.95 -9.63 16.58
CA ILE A 86 -4.36 -10.54 15.59
C ILE A 86 -2.90 -10.84 15.94
N TYR A 87 -2.14 -9.80 16.30
CA TYR A 87 -0.74 -9.90 16.68
C TYR A 87 -0.52 -9.45 18.13
N GLU A 88 0.42 -10.10 18.81
CA GLU A 88 0.92 -9.65 20.11
C GLU A 88 2.17 -8.80 19.90
N ILE A 89 2.10 -7.53 20.31
CA ILE A 89 3.13 -6.52 20.15
C ILE A 89 3.45 -5.95 21.54
N HIS A 90 4.72 -5.94 21.92
CA HIS A 90 5.20 -5.50 23.24
C HIS A 90 4.40 -6.10 24.43
N GLY A 91 4.05 -7.40 24.33
CA GLY A 91 3.32 -8.13 25.38
C GLY A 91 1.81 -7.84 25.44
N SER A 92 1.24 -7.15 24.45
CA SER A 92 -0.19 -6.85 24.40
C SER A 92 -0.80 -7.19 23.04
N LYS A 93 -2.05 -7.69 23.08
CA LYS A 93 -2.92 -7.87 21.91
C LYS A 93 -3.90 -6.70 21.70
N GLU A 94 -3.90 -5.72 22.59
CA GLU A 94 -4.75 -4.52 22.46
C GLU A 94 -4.17 -3.52 21.46
N ASN A 95 -4.12 -3.91 20.19
CA ASN A 95 -3.55 -3.10 19.11
C ASN A 95 -4.34 -3.28 17.80
N ASN A 96 -4.08 -2.40 16.85
CA ASN A 96 -4.71 -2.35 15.52
C ASN A 96 -3.79 -2.87 14.41
N VAL A 97 -2.94 -3.85 14.71
CA VAL A 97 -1.93 -4.40 13.78
C VAL A 97 -2.54 -5.46 12.88
N VAL A 98 -2.28 -5.34 11.57
CA VAL A 98 -2.74 -6.28 10.52
C VAL A 98 -1.60 -7.05 9.87
N LEU A 99 -0.35 -6.63 10.06
CA LEU A 99 0.84 -7.36 9.64
C LEU A 99 2.02 -7.07 10.58
N ALA A 100 2.70 -8.11 11.03
CA ALA A 100 3.91 -8.03 11.84
C ALA A 100 4.81 -9.24 11.58
N ARG A 101 6.08 -9.18 12.03
CA ARG A 101 7.04 -10.30 11.92
C ARG A 101 7.27 -10.73 10.48
N ASN A 102 7.19 -9.78 9.55
CA ASN A 102 7.34 -10.02 8.12
C ASN A 102 8.06 -8.83 7.47
N ARG A 103 9.03 -9.10 6.58
CA ARG A 103 9.78 -8.08 5.83
C ARG A 103 8.89 -7.15 5.00
N SER A 104 7.66 -7.58 4.75
CA SER A 104 6.68 -6.87 3.94
C SER A 104 6.10 -5.65 4.65
N CYS A 105 6.22 -5.55 5.97
CA CYS A 105 5.82 -4.37 6.74
C CYS A 105 6.53 -3.09 6.30
N HIS A 106 7.69 -3.19 5.66
CA HIS A 106 8.48 -2.01 5.29
C HIS A 106 7.79 -1.10 4.27
N ASN A 107 7.12 -1.68 3.27
CA ASN A 107 6.55 -0.98 2.11
C ASN A 107 5.32 -1.73 1.59
N LEU A 108 4.34 -1.98 2.45
CA LEU A 108 3.12 -2.69 2.06
C LEU A 108 2.23 -1.79 1.21
N ALA A 109 2.19 -2.03 -0.10
CA ALA A 109 1.30 -1.37 -1.05
C ALA A 109 -0.01 -2.16 -1.15
N LEU A 110 -1.13 -1.56 -0.72
CA LEU A 110 -2.43 -2.23 -0.61
C LEU A 110 -3.42 -1.74 -1.66
N VAL A 111 -4.32 -2.63 -2.10
CA VAL A 111 -5.41 -2.32 -3.03
C VAL A 111 -6.66 -3.15 -2.72
N ILE A 112 -7.84 -2.54 -2.92
CA ILE A 112 -9.08 -3.29 -3.12
C ILE A 112 -9.14 -3.67 -4.60
N ASP A 113 -9.14 -4.96 -4.90
CA ASP A 113 -9.10 -5.44 -6.26
C ASP A 113 -10.40 -5.10 -7.01
N ALA A 114 -10.26 -4.29 -8.06
CA ALA A 114 -11.37 -3.91 -8.94
C ALA A 114 -11.49 -4.85 -10.16
N ASN A 115 -10.70 -5.92 -10.23
CA ASN A 115 -10.87 -6.98 -11.20
C ASN A 115 -12.23 -7.66 -10.99
N PRO A 116 -13.15 -7.66 -11.98
CA PRO A 116 -14.47 -8.29 -11.82
C PRO A 116 -14.39 -9.81 -11.55
N ASN A 117 -13.23 -10.42 -11.80
CA ASN A 117 -12.97 -11.84 -11.60
C ASN A 117 -12.06 -12.14 -10.39
N TYR A 118 -11.94 -11.22 -9.43
CA TYR A 118 -11.17 -11.49 -8.21
C TYR A 118 -11.73 -12.71 -7.47
N LEU A 119 -10.85 -13.51 -6.86
CA LEU A 119 -11.27 -14.61 -5.98
C LEU A 119 -11.84 -14.02 -4.68
N PRO A 120 -12.99 -14.49 -4.15
CA PRO A 120 -13.62 -13.88 -2.98
C PRO A 120 -12.72 -13.76 -1.74
N ASP A 121 -11.76 -14.68 -1.58
CA ASP A 121 -10.77 -14.67 -0.50
C ASP A 121 -9.55 -13.76 -0.77
N GLN A 122 -9.52 -13.09 -1.93
CA GLN A 122 -8.46 -12.20 -2.40
C GLN A 122 -9.01 -10.84 -2.87
N ARG A 123 -10.13 -10.40 -2.28
CA ARG A 123 -10.73 -9.10 -2.56
C ARG A 123 -9.77 -7.95 -2.28
N TYR A 124 -9.00 -8.07 -1.21
CA TYR A 124 -7.88 -7.19 -0.91
C TYR A 124 -6.59 -7.87 -1.33
N LYS A 125 -5.68 -7.08 -1.90
CA LYS A 125 -4.35 -7.55 -2.28
C LYS A 125 -3.29 -6.58 -1.80
N ALA A 126 -2.09 -7.09 -1.57
CA ALA A 126 -0.94 -6.26 -1.24
C ALA A 126 0.37 -6.81 -1.78
N LEU A 127 1.31 -5.90 -2.04
CA LEU A 127 2.71 -6.21 -2.34
C LEU A 127 3.58 -5.58 -1.27
N GLY A 128 4.52 -6.32 -0.69
CA GLY A 128 5.39 -5.76 0.34
C GLY A 128 6.78 -6.39 0.39
N GLY A 129 7.74 -5.59 0.85
CA GLY A 129 9.14 -5.99 0.99
C GLY A 129 10.08 -4.80 0.77
N ALA A 130 11.38 -5.04 0.96
CA ALA A 130 12.42 -4.05 0.71
C ALA A 130 13.61 -4.70 -0.01
N GLY A 131 14.14 -4.04 -1.04
CA GLY A 131 15.27 -4.51 -1.82
C GLY A 131 15.20 -6.00 -2.18
N LYS A 132 16.30 -6.72 -1.95
CA LYS A 132 16.38 -8.17 -2.18
C LYS A 132 15.72 -8.98 -1.04
N PRO A 133 15.14 -10.17 -1.33
CA PRO A 133 15.00 -10.77 -2.65
C PRO A 133 13.85 -10.21 -3.51
N GLY A 134 13.03 -9.30 -2.99
CA GLY A 134 11.95 -8.67 -3.75
C GLY A 134 10.67 -8.47 -2.93
N LEU A 135 9.55 -8.29 -3.62
CA LEU A 135 8.23 -8.12 -3.02
C LEU A 135 7.46 -9.44 -2.94
N LEU A 136 6.88 -9.71 -1.79
CA LEU A 136 5.94 -10.80 -1.55
C LEU A 136 4.51 -10.31 -1.82
N ALA A 137 3.65 -11.23 -2.29
CA ALA A 137 2.24 -10.95 -2.54
C ALA A 137 1.36 -11.50 -1.42
N PHE A 138 0.37 -10.72 -1.03
CA PHE A 138 -0.60 -11.05 0.00
C PHE A 138 -2.02 -10.86 -0.53
N ALA A 139 -2.93 -11.63 0.05
CA ALA A 139 -4.36 -11.54 -0.19
C ALA A 139 -5.12 -11.50 1.15
N SER A 140 -6.30 -10.89 1.13
CA SER A 140 -7.24 -10.90 2.25
C SER A 140 -8.68 -10.77 1.73
N SER A 141 -9.62 -11.46 2.36
CA SER A 141 -11.06 -11.26 2.09
C SER A 141 -11.59 -9.99 2.75
N ASP A 142 -11.05 -9.69 3.93
CA ASP A 142 -11.60 -8.69 4.85
C ASP A 142 -10.66 -7.52 5.08
N GLY A 143 -9.48 -7.50 4.46
CA GLY A 143 -8.43 -6.47 4.56
C GLY A 143 -7.78 -6.33 5.94
N LEU A 144 -8.05 -7.25 6.86
CA LEU A 144 -7.48 -7.28 8.22
C LEU A 144 -6.60 -8.52 8.41
N HIS A 145 -7.06 -9.67 7.91
CA HIS A 145 -6.34 -10.94 7.99
C HIS A 145 -5.64 -11.22 6.68
N TRP A 146 -4.34 -10.96 6.64
CA TRP A 146 -3.52 -11.10 5.45
C TRP A 146 -2.88 -12.49 5.38
N LYS A 147 -2.99 -13.12 4.22
CA LYS A 147 -2.32 -14.37 3.88
C LYS A 147 -1.31 -14.12 2.79
N GLN A 148 -0.09 -14.61 2.97
CA GLN A 148 0.90 -14.62 1.91
C GLN A 148 0.47 -15.63 0.84
N ILE A 149 0.51 -15.25 -0.43
CA ILE A 149 0.02 -16.09 -1.53
C ILE A 149 1.01 -17.22 -1.87
N ARG A 150 2.32 -16.94 -1.78
CA ARG A 150 3.41 -17.92 -1.96
C ARG A 150 4.67 -17.48 -1.23
N ASP A 151 5.62 -18.39 -1.02
CA ASP A 151 6.87 -18.11 -0.30
C ASP A 151 7.86 -17.25 -1.11
N GLU A 152 7.87 -17.42 -2.43
CA GLU A 152 8.80 -16.71 -3.32
C GLU A 152 8.31 -15.30 -3.69
N PRO A 153 9.22 -14.31 -3.77
CA PRO A 153 8.88 -12.99 -4.29
C PRO A 153 8.23 -13.03 -5.68
N VAL A 154 7.22 -12.18 -5.90
CA VAL A 154 6.53 -12.01 -7.19
C VAL A 154 7.17 -10.95 -8.08
N ILE A 155 7.88 -10.01 -7.48
CA ILE A 155 8.64 -8.97 -8.20
C ILE A 155 10.04 -8.89 -7.57
N THR A 156 11.07 -9.13 -8.37
CA THR A 156 12.48 -9.20 -7.91
C THR A 156 13.35 -8.06 -8.44
N GLN A 157 12.85 -7.31 -9.42
CA GLN A 157 13.56 -6.22 -10.07
C GLN A 157 13.06 -4.86 -9.57
N GLY A 158 13.81 -4.23 -8.65
CA GLY A 158 13.47 -2.90 -8.12
C GLY A 158 14.26 -2.55 -6.87
N ALA A 159 14.24 -1.26 -6.50
CA ALA A 159 14.84 -0.80 -5.24
C ALA A 159 13.91 -1.07 -4.05
N PHE A 160 12.60 -0.86 -4.24
CA PHE A 160 11.55 -1.04 -3.22
C PHE A 160 11.86 -0.35 -1.89
N ASP A 161 12.50 0.82 -1.95
CA ASP A 161 12.99 1.58 -0.81
C ASP A 161 12.11 2.81 -0.50
N SER A 162 10.93 2.87 -1.11
CA SER A 162 9.89 3.88 -0.90
C SER A 162 8.51 3.22 -0.92
N GLN A 163 7.50 3.94 -0.44
CA GLN A 163 6.11 3.53 -0.65
C GLN A 163 5.84 3.34 -2.14
N ASN A 164 5.26 2.19 -2.48
CA ASN A 164 4.91 1.82 -3.84
C ASN A 164 3.40 1.85 -4.02
N ASN A 165 2.92 1.86 -5.26
CA ASN A 165 1.49 1.94 -5.56
C ASN A 165 1.07 0.81 -6.49
N VAL A 166 0.03 0.08 -6.12
CA VAL A 166 -0.57 -0.99 -6.93
C VAL A 166 -2.06 -0.73 -7.12
N PHE A 167 -2.57 -0.97 -8.33
CA PHE A 167 -4.00 -0.88 -8.61
C PHE A 167 -4.41 -1.77 -9.78
N TRP A 168 -5.70 -2.09 -9.90
CA TRP A 168 -6.27 -2.71 -11.09
C TRP A 168 -6.60 -1.65 -12.14
N SER A 169 -6.01 -1.77 -13.34
CA SER A 169 -6.37 -0.94 -14.49
C SER A 169 -7.56 -1.53 -15.22
N VAL A 170 -8.71 -0.84 -15.19
CA VAL A 170 -9.93 -1.27 -15.88
C VAL A 170 -9.75 -1.28 -17.40
N SER A 171 -9.07 -0.26 -17.95
CA SER A 171 -8.82 -0.17 -19.40
C SER A 171 -7.81 -1.21 -19.87
N GLY A 172 -6.76 -1.46 -19.07
CA GLY A 172 -5.72 -2.44 -19.38
C GLY A 172 -6.09 -3.88 -19.02
N LYS A 173 -7.16 -4.09 -18.24
CA LYS A 173 -7.56 -5.39 -17.67
C LYS A 173 -6.40 -6.13 -16.98
N GLN A 174 -5.59 -5.38 -16.24
CA GLN A 174 -4.42 -5.91 -15.55
C GLN A 174 -4.09 -5.05 -14.34
N HIS A 175 -3.41 -5.62 -13.37
CA HIS A 175 -2.81 -4.88 -12.27
C HIS A 175 -1.62 -4.09 -12.80
N VAL A 176 -1.43 -2.90 -12.25
CA VAL A 176 -0.34 -1.99 -12.55
C VAL A 176 0.35 -1.64 -11.25
N PHE A 177 1.67 -1.73 -11.25
CA PHE A 177 2.51 -1.43 -10.09
C PHE A 177 3.57 -0.40 -10.45
N TYR A 178 3.54 0.74 -9.74
CA TYR A 178 4.54 1.79 -9.85
C TYR A 178 5.46 1.77 -8.64
N PHE A 179 6.75 1.83 -8.92
CA PHE A 179 7.80 1.76 -7.91
C PHE A 179 9.06 2.47 -8.38
N ARG A 180 9.99 2.69 -7.44
CA ARG A 180 11.26 3.35 -7.71
C ARG A 180 12.32 2.37 -8.18
N ILE A 181 13.07 2.77 -9.20
CA ILE A 181 14.32 2.16 -9.62
C ILE A 181 15.47 3.17 -9.56
N LEU A 182 16.70 2.66 -9.61
CA LEU A 182 17.89 3.47 -9.85
C LEU A 182 18.28 3.35 -11.32
N HIS A 183 18.24 4.46 -12.05
CA HIS A 183 18.70 4.55 -13.42
C HIS A 183 19.90 5.50 -13.46
N GLN A 184 21.08 4.99 -13.81
CA GLN A 184 22.34 5.76 -13.85
C GLN A 184 22.64 6.54 -12.56
N GLY A 185 22.34 5.95 -11.40
CA GLY A 185 22.55 6.59 -10.09
C GLY A 185 21.50 7.63 -9.70
N VAL A 186 20.51 7.89 -10.57
CA VAL A 186 19.38 8.80 -10.32
C VAL A 186 18.13 7.98 -10.02
N ARG A 187 17.29 8.51 -9.14
CA ARG A 187 15.98 7.93 -8.82
C ARG A 187 15.03 8.11 -10.00
N TRP A 188 14.45 7.01 -10.46
CA TRP A 188 13.48 6.98 -11.55
C TRP A 188 12.24 6.17 -11.14
N ILE A 189 11.13 6.35 -11.86
CA ILE A 189 9.89 5.58 -11.64
C ILE A 189 9.77 4.53 -12.74
N ALA A 190 9.58 3.28 -12.35
CA ALA A 190 9.26 2.19 -13.25
C ALA A 190 7.82 1.71 -13.04
N CYS A 191 7.32 1.02 -14.05
CA CYS A 191 6.02 0.37 -14.06
C CYS A 191 6.19 -1.10 -14.43
N THR A 192 5.41 -1.98 -13.80
CA THR A 192 5.25 -3.38 -14.21
C THR A 192 3.76 -3.74 -14.12
N THR A 193 3.32 -4.73 -14.90
CA THR A 193 1.93 -5.14 -14.93
C THR A 193 1.76 -6.65 -14.73
N SER A 194 0.55 -7.05 -14.32
CA SER A 194 0.22 -8.45 -14.09
C SER A 194 -1.27 -8.71 -14.25
N GLU A 195 -1.64 -9.74 -15.02
CA GLU A 195 -3.04 -10.16 -15.17
C GLU A 195 -3.55 -10.90 -13.93
N ASP A 196 -2.67 -11.63 -13.23
CA ASP A 196 -3.03 -12.57 -12.15
C ASP A 196 -2.48 -12.19 -10.76
N PHE A 197 -1.74 -11.09 -10.66
CA PHE A 197 -1.06 -10.58 -9.47
C PHE A 197 0.17 -11.38 -9.00
N ILE A 198 0.52 -12.45 -9.72
CA ILE A 198 1.60 -13.38 -9.36
C ILE A 198 2.75 -13.31 -10.37
N HIS A 199 2.42 -13.23 -11.64
CA HIS A 199 3.38 -13.12 -12.73
C HIS A 199 3.41 -11.69 -13.22
N TRP A 200 4.53 -11.01 -13.02
CA TRP A 200 4.72 -9.61 -13.36
C TRP A 200 5.67 -9.49 -14.54
N THR A 201 5.38 -8.57 -15.46
CA THR A 201 6.26 -8.28 -16.59
C THR A 201 7.58 -7.67 -16.12
N ASP A 202 8.57 -7.67 -17.01
CA ASP A 202 9.77 -6.87 -16.76
C ASP A 202 9.40 -5.38 -16.57
N PRO A 203 10.08 -4.67 -15.67
CA PRO A 203 9.82 -3.25 -15.46
C PRO A 203 10.14 -2.41 -16.69
N VAL A 204 9.25 -1.47 -17.00
CA VAL A 204 9.45 -0.45 -18.04
C VAL A 204 9.54 0.94 -17.40
N SER A 205 10.42 1.80 -17.93
CA SER A 205 10.75 3.13 -17.38
C SER A 205 10.84 4.22 -18.45
#